data_AF-A0A101VL43-F1
#
_entry.id   AF-A0A101VL43-F1
#
_cell.length_a   1.000
_cell.length_b   1.000
_cell.length_c   1.000
_cell.angle_alpha   90.00
_cell.angle_beta   90.00
_cell.angle_gamma   90.00
#
_symmetry.space_group_name_H-M   'P 1'
#
loop_
_entity.id
_entity.type
_entity.pdbx_description
1 polymer ?
#
loop_
_entity_poly.entity_id
_entity_poly.type
_entity_poly.pdbx_seq_one_letter_code
_entity_poly.pdbx_strand_id
1 'polypeptide(L)'
;MRLLAPEPDGQADLNPLTPWLDTEVDRHRGKRDHLALIMRAQNHLHCLGVAGLPRFSPLMSQPLLEFCLGVPTWLWCAGGINRAPARSAFARDLPPEIVRRTSKAGPDSFIRRSFSDNRSTIRAMLLDGLLARQSLLDLAAVEQALGVDAMAGGSIIYRLLDLAEAEAWARSWQG
;
A
#
# COMPACT_ATOMS: atom_id res chain seq x y z
N MET A 1 -11.99 -30.38 -8.01
CA MET A 1 -11.53 -28.99 -7.89
C MET A 1 -10.01 -29.00 -7.79
N ARG A 2 -9.30 -28.87 -8.93
CA ARG A 2 -7.84 -28.94 -9.02
C ARG A 2 -7.35 -27.53 -9.33
N LEU A 3 -6.76 -26.89 -8.33
CA LEU A 3 -6.38 -25.47 -8.31
C LEU A 3 -4.89 -25.29 -8.62
N LEU A 4 -4.35 -26.03 -9.59
CA LEU A 4 -2.93 -25.91 -9.95
C LEU A 4 -2.83 -25.86 -11.47
N ALA A 5 -2.32 -24.74 -11.97
CA ALA A 5 -1.84 -24.62 -13.34
C ALA A 5 -0.76 -25.69 -13.58
N PRO A 6 -0.59 -26.20 -14.82
CA PRO A 6 0.55 -27.06 -15.12
C PRO A 6 1.86 -26.31 -14.79
N GLU A 7 2.79 -27.02 -14.14
CA GLU A 7 4.16 -26.55 -13.90
C GLU A 7 4.74 -26.07 -15.23
N PRO A 8 5.19 -24.80 -15.35
CA PRO A 8 5.78 -24.32 -16.58
C PRO A 8 7.07 -25.11 -16.87
N ASP A 9 7.17 -25.69 -18.07
CA ASP A 9 8.40 -26.32 -18.55
C ASP A 9 9.57 -25.34 -18.45
N GLY A 10 10.59 -25.72 -17.69
CA GLY A 10 11.85 -24.97 -17.57
C GLY A 10 11.80 -23.81 -16.59
N GLN A 11 11.79 -24.12 -15.30
CA GLN A 11 12.22 -23.17 -14.28
C GLN A 11 13.74 -22.98 -14.43
N ALA A 12 14.15 -22.07 -15.32
CA ALA A 12 15.52 -21.57 -15.29
C ALA A 12 15.79 -21.08 -13.86
N ASP A 13 16.83 -21.59 -13.22
CA ASP A 13 17.25 -21.10 -11.90
C ASP A 13 17.31 -19.58 -11.98
N LEU A 14 16.38 -18.92 -11.28
CA LEU A 14 16.33 -17.47 -11.21
C LEU A 14 17.49 -17.02 -10.33
N ASN A 15 18.69 -17.01 -10.89
CA ASN A 15 19.86 -16.47 -10.21
C ASN A 15 19.71 -14.94 -10.22
N PRO A 16 19.42 -14.29 -9.09
CA PRO A 16 19.31 -12.85 -9.06
C PRO A 16 20.66 -12.25 -9.46
N LEU A 17 20.65 -11.30 -10.40
CA LEU A 17 21.87 -10.60 -10.84
C LEU A 17 22.64 -9.92 -9.69
N THR A 18 22.01 -9.72 -8.54
CA THR A 18 22.63 -9.16 -7.34
C THR A 18 21.93 -9.73 -6.11
N PRO A 19 22.66 -10.16 -5.06
CA PRO A 19 22.06 -10.57 -3.80
C PRO A 19 21.65 -9.30 -3.02
N TRP A 20 20.53 -8.69 -3.43
CA TRP A 20 20.06 -7.39 -2.95
C TRP A 20 19.95 -7.28 -1.42
N LEU A 21 19.67 -8.40 -0.74
CA LEU A 21 19.53 -8.47 0.73
C LEU A 21 20.88 -8.55 1.46
N ASP A 22 21.90 -9.12 0.80
CA ASP A 22 23.25 -9.32 1.34
C ASP A 22 24.23 -8.25 0.86
N THR A 23 23.77 -7.34 0.00
CA THR A 23 24.56 -6.21 -0.48
C THR A 23 24.93 -5.33 0.70
N GLU A 24 26.22 -5.14 0.94
CA GLU A 24 26.69 -4.18 1.94
C GLU A 24 26.26 -2.78 1.52
N VAL A 25 25.38 -2.21 2.33
CA VAL A 25 24.94 -0.84 2.17
C VAL A 25 25.55 -0.05 3.31
N ASP A 26 26.30 1.01 2.98
CA ASP A 26 27.00 1.88 3.94
C ASP A 26 26.08 2.36 5.09
N ARG A 27 26.62 3.00 6.13
CA ARG A 27 25.99 3.41 7.41
C ARG A 27 24.57 3.99 7.33
N HIS A 28 24.12 4.46 6.17
CA HIS A 28 22.79 4.97 5.90
C HIS A 28 21.75 3.86 5.63
N ARG A 29 21.11 3.37 6.71
CA ARG A 29 20.04 2.34 6.67
C ARG A 29 18.95 2.57 5.61
N GLY A 30 18.62 3.82 5.29
CA GLY A 30 17.57 4.15 4.31
C GLY A 30 17.83 3.61 2.90
N LYS A 31 19.07 3.24 2.55
CA LYS A 31 19.36 2.60 1.28
C LYS A 31 18.89 1.14 1.26
N ARG A 32 18.91 0.43 2.40
CA ARG A 32 18.30 -0.91 2.52
C ARG A 32 16.79 -0.84 2.25
N ASP A 33 16.12 0.20 2.78
CA ASP A 33 14.71 0.44 2.48
C ASP A 33 14.47 0.75 1.00
N HIS A 34 15.39 1.49 0.36
CA HIS A 34 15.32 1.76 -1.08
C HIS A 34 15.41 0.47 -1.90
N LEU A 35 16.35 -0.43 -1.56
CA LEU A 35 16.46 -1.75 -2.20
C LEU A 35 15.18 -2.57 -1.99
N ALA A 36 14.66 -2.61 -0.76
CA ALA A 36 13.42 -3.33 -0.45
C ALA A 36 12.21 -2.80 -1.23
N LEU A 37 12.12 -1.47 -1.45
CA LEU A 37 11.07 -0.87 -2.27
C LEU A 37 11.20 -1.25 -3.75
N ILE A 38 12.41 -1.30 -4.30
CA ILE A 38 12.68 -1.75 -5.67
C ILE A 38 12.28 -3.22 -5.82
N MET A 39 12.65 -4.08 -4.88
CA MET A 39 12.27 -5.51 -4.88
C MET A 39 10.74 -5.68 -4.84
N ARG A 40 10.03 -4.94 -3.98
CA ARG A 40 8.56 -4.98 -3.94
C ARG A 40 7.93 -4.51 -5.25
N ALA A 41 8.52 -3.52 -5.92
CA ALA A 41 8.01 -3.01 -7.19
C ALA A 41 8.10 -4.08 -8.29
N GLN A 42 9.14 -4.91 -8.31
CA GLN A 42 9.31 -6.01 -9.28
C GLN A 42 8.11 -6.95 -9.31
N ASN A 43 7.54 -7.29 -8.14
CA ASN A 43 6.33 -8.12 -8.06
C ASN A 43 5.13 -7.54 -8.83
N HIS A 44 5.03 -6.22 -8.98
CA HIS A 44 3.92 -5.57 -9.69
C HIS A 44 4.20 -5.31 -11.18
N LEU A 45 5.44 -5.50 -11.61
CA LEU A 45 5.90 -5.26 -12.97
C LEU A 45 5.93 -6.54 -13.79
N HIS A 46 6.24 -7.66 -13.14
CA HIS A 46 6.33 -8.98 -13.76
C HIS A 46 5.01 -9.75 -13.78
N CYS A 47 3.93 -9.25 -13.17
CA CYS A 47 2.63 -9.93 -13.20
C CYS A 47 1.86 -9.69 -14.51
N LEU A 48 1.55 -10.82 -15.17
CA LEU A 48 0.49 -11.10 -16.14
C LEU A 48 0.05 -9.90 -16.98
N GLY A 49 0.72 -9.72 -18.12
CA GLY A 49 0.26 -8.79 -19.15
C GLY A 49 -1.19 -9.11 -19.52
N VAL A 50 -2.06 -8.10 -19.45
CA VAL A 50 -3.39 -8.19 -20.03
C VAL A 50 -3.20 -8.33 -21.55
N ALA A 51 -3.61 -9.47 -22.11
CA ALA A 51 -3.69 -9.71 -23.55
C ALA A 51 -2.37 -9.62 -24.36
N GLY A 52 -1.25 -10.12 -23.83
CA GLY A 52 -0.03 -10.36 -24.64
C GLY A 52 0.71 -9.11 -25.14
N LEU A 53 0.37 -7.92 -24.65
CA LEU A 53 1.08 -6.69 -24.99
C LEU A 53 2.41 -6.60 -24.20
N PRO A 54 3.53 -6.24 -24.85
CA PRO A 54 4.78 -6.01 -24.15
C PRO A 54 4.63 -4.84 -23.18
N ARG A 55 4.92 -5.08 -21.90
CA ARG A 55 4.87 -4.06 -20.86
C ARG A 55 6.29 -3.67 -20.49
N PHE A 56 6.58 -2.38 -20.61
CA PHE A 56 7.84 -1.78 -20.19
C PHE A 56 7.60 -0.82 -19.02
N SER A 57 8.55 -0.76 -18.07
CA SER A 57 8.51 0.15 -16.94
C SER A 57 9.66 1.15 -17.06
N PRO A 58 9.42 2.37 -17.61
CA PRO A 58 10.46 3.39 -17.76
C PRO A 58 11.17 3.72 -16.45
N LEU A 59 10.44 3.68 -15.33
CA LEU A 59 10.99 4.01 -14.01
C LEU A 59 11.91 2.92 -13.44
N MET A 60 12.00 1.78 -14.10
CA MET A 60 12.86 0.66 -13.71
C MET A 60 13.96 0.41 -14.73
N SER A 61 14.21 1.36 -15.63
CA SER A 61 15.40 1.30 -16.46
C SER A 61 16.64 1.35 -15.56
N GLN A 62 17.64 0.56 -15.91
CA GLN A 62 18.92 0.53 -15.22
C GLN A 62 19.52 1.94 -14.97
N PRO A 63 19.62 2.85 -15.97
CA PRO A 63 20.21 4.16 -15.72
C PRO A 63 19.43 4.99 -14.69
N LEU A 64 18.10 4.85 -14.66
CA LEU A 64 17.30 5.57 -13.66
C LEU A 64 17.47 4.94 -12.27
N LEU A 65 17.51 3.61 -12.18
CA LEU A 65 17.75 2.91 -10.92
C LEU A 65 19.12 3.26 -10.35
N GLU A 66 20.18 3.21 -11.16
CA GLU A 66 21.55 3.58 -10.76
C GLU A 66 21.60 5.03 -10.27
N PHE A 67 20.99 5.97 -11.01
CA PHE A 67 20.88 7.36 -10.58
C PHE A 67 20.15 7.47 -9.22
N CYS A 68 18.98 6.84 -9.07
CA CYS A 68 18.21 6.90 -7.82
C CYS A 68 18.98 6.27 -6.64
N LEU A 69 19.73 5.20 -6.90
CA LEU A 69 20.60 4.55 -5.94
C LEU A 69 21.87 5.37 -5.63
N GLY A 70 22.27 6.29 -6.49
CA GLY A 70 23.30 7.29 -6.19
C GLY A 70 22.82 8.44 -5.30
N VAL A 71 21.55 8.85 -5.40
CA VAL A 71 21.01 10.00 -4.65
C VAL A 71 20.97 9.73 -3.13
N PRO A 72 21.61 10.54 -2.28
CA PRO A 72 21.53 10.40 -0.82
C PRO A 72 20.09 10.32 -0.29
N THR A 73 19.84 9.41 0.65
CA THR A 73 18.47 9.08 1.09
C THR A 73 17.72 10.26 1.71
N TRP A 74 18.42 11.16 2.40
CA TRP A 74 17.84 12.35 3.02
C TRP A 74 17.39 13.41 2.01
N LEU A 75 17.87 13.38 0.76
CA LEU A 75 17.41 14.31 -0.29
C LEU A 75 16.06 13.93 -0.89
N TRP A 76 15.55 12.72 -0.62
CA TRP A 76 14.26 12.26 -1.15
C TRP A 76 13.05 12.95 -0.52
N CYS A 77 13.25 13.66 0.59
CA CYS A 77 12.23 14.45 1.27
C CYS A 77 12.76 15.87 1.51
N ALA A 78 11.97 16.89 1.13
CA ALA A 78 12.30 18.29 1.39
C ALA A 78 11.02 19.05 1.75
N GLY A 79 11.05 19.86 2.82
CA GLY A 79 9.87 20.62 3.28
C GLY A 79 8.64 19.75 3.59
N GLY A 80 8.84 18.52 4.08
CA GLY A 80 7.75 17.57 4.35
C GLY A 80 7.17 16.88 3.11
N ILE A 81 7.73 17.10 1.92
CA ILE A 81 7.25 16.54 0.66
C ILE A 81 8.22 15.46 0.17
N ASN A 82 7.68 14.25 -0.06
CA ASN A 82 8.44 13.13 -0.62
C ASN A 82 8.71 13.28 -2.13
N ARG A 83 9.65 12.47 -2.64
CA ARG A 83 10.07 12.45 -4.05
C ARG A 83 10.61 13.80 -4.51
N ALA A 84 11.23 14.55 -3.60
CA ALA A 84 11.70 15.90 -3.85
C ALA A 84 12.61 16.03 -5.10
N PRO A 85 13.56 15.10 -5.38
CA PRO A 85 14.39 15.18 -6.58
C PRO A 85 13.57 15.06 -7.87
N ALA A 86 12.66 14.09 -7.93
CA ALA A 86 11.79 13.89 -9.09
C ALA A 86 10.84 15.09 -9.30
N ARG A 87 10.21 15.58 -8.23
CA ARG A 87 9.32 16.75 -8.31
C ARG A 87 10.06 18.01 -8.78
N SER A 88 11.31 18.18 -8.35
CA SER A 88 12.14 19.31 -8.75
C SER A 88 12.54 19.20 -10.23
N ALA A 89 12.88 17.99 -10.70
CA ALA A 89 13.22 17.75 -12.10
C ALA A 89 12.07 18.10 -13.07
N PHE A 90 10.82 17.79 -12.70
CA PHE A 90 9.63 18.06 -13.52
C PHE A 90 8.89 19.34 -13.14
N ALA A 91 9.45 20.20 -12.27
CA ALA A 91 8.76 21.40 -11.78
C ALA A 91 8.41 22.41 -12.88
N ARG A 92 9.13 22.37 -14.00
CA ARG A 92 8.89 23.22 -15.18
C ARG A 92 7.92 22.62 -16.18
N ASP A 93 7.76 21.30 -16.16
CA ASP A 93 6.98 20.55 -17.15
C ASP A 93 5.56 20.25 -16.67
N LEU A 94 5.31 20.33 -15.36
CA LEU A 94 4.03 19.98 -14.73
C LEU A 94 3.39 21.19 -14.03
N PRO A 95 2.04 21.26 -14.01
CA PRO A 95 1.34 22.28 -13.24
C PRO A 95 1.73 22.27 -11.76
N PRO A 96 1.82 23.44 -11.09
CA PRO A 96 2.20 23.54 -9.68
C PRO A 96 1.35 22.66 -8.75
N GLU A 97 0.07 22.49 -9.08
CA GLU A 97 -0.87 21.63 -8.34
C GLU A 97 -0.44 20.16 -8.34
N ILE A 98 0.07 19.64 -9.47
CA ILE A 98 0.59 18.27 -9.58
C ILE A 98 1.92 18.14 -8.85
N VAL A 99 2.81 19.12 -9.02
CA VAL A 99 4.15 19.14 -8.41
C VAL A 99 4.07 19.20 -6.89
N ARG A 100 3.11 19.94 -6.32
CA ARG A 100 2.94 20.12 -4.87
C ARG A 100 1.94 19.15 -4.23
N ARG A 101 1.26 18.32 -5.03
CA ARG A 101 0.27 17.36 -4.53
C ARG A 101 0.91 16.36 -3.57
N THR A 102 0.43 16.37 -2.33
CA THR A 102 0.82 15.42 -1.26
C THR A 102 -0.15 14.27 -1.10
N SER A 103 -1.39 14.41 -1.58
CA SER A 103 -2.39 13.34 -1.55
C SER A 103 -2.14 12.33 -2.66
N LYS A 104 -2.21 11.03 -2.34
CA LYS A 104 -2.38 9.99 -3.36
C LYS A 104 -3.88 9.69 -3.45
N ALA A 105 -4.42 9.64 -4.66
CA ALA A 105 -5.68 8.94 -4.90
C ALA A 105 -5.32 7.45 -4.89
N GLY A 106 -5.19 6.90 -3.69
CA GLY A 106 -4.98 5.48 -3.47
C GLY A 106 -6.28 4.82 -3.04
N PRO A 107 -6.27 3.47 -2.90
CA PRO A 107 -7.38 2.73 -2.29
C PRO A 107 -7.83 3.37 -0.97
N ASP A 108 -6.90 3.95 -0.21
CA ASP A 108 -7.15 4.70 1.03
C ASP A 108 -8.28 5.74 0.91
N SER A 109 -8.29 6.55 -0.16
CA SER A 109 -9.34 7.55 -0.39
C SER A 109 -10.70 6.92 -0.69
N PHE A 110 -10.70 5.79 -1.40
CA PHE A 110 -11.92 5.02 -1.67
C PHE A 110 -12.42 4.33 -0.39
N ILE A 111 -11.54 3.69 0.37
CA ILE A 111 -11.86 3.00 1.63
C ILE A 111 -12.45 3.98 2.64
N ARG A 112 -11.86 5.16 2.80
CA ARG A 112 -12.39 6.21 3.68
C ARG A 112 -13.76 6.71 3.24
N ARG A 113 -13.95 6.87 1.93
CA ARG A 113 -15.26 7.23 1.37
C ARG A 113 -16.29 6.13 1.63
N SER A 114 -15.96 4.88 1.34
CA SER A 114 -16.81 3.73 1.62
C SER A 114 -17.15 3.61 3.11
N PHE A 115 -16.19 3.86 4.00
CA PHE A 115 -16.44 3.92 5.44
C PHE A 115 -17.41 5.04 5.81
N SER A 116 -17.21 6.25 5.28
CA SER A 116 -18.10 7.39 5.51
C SER A 116 -19.53 7.09 5.04
N ASP A 117 -19.67 6.54 3.83
CA ASP A 117 -20.95 6.25 3.20
C ASP A 117 -21.71 5.11 3.92
N ASN A 118 -20.99 4.19 4.58
CA ASN A 118 -21.55 3.02 5.26
C ASN A 118 -21.42 3.08 6.80
N ARG A 119 -21.12 4.26 7.36
CA ARG A 119 -20.83 4.41 8.80
C ARG A 119 -21.95 3.91 9.71
N SER A 120 -23.21 4.14 9.33
CA SER A 120 -24.37 3.66 10.08
C SER A 120 -24.45 2.12 10.11
N THR A 121 -24.21 1.47 8.96
CA THR A 121 -24.15 0.02 8.85
C THR A 121 -23.01 -0.56 9.70
N ILE A 122 -21.82 0.03 9.61
CA ILE A 122 -20.65 -0.40 10.40
C ILE A 122 -20.93 -0.22 11.90
N ARG A 123 -21.56 0.89 12.29
CA ARG A 123 -21.98 1.12 13.68
C ARG A 123 -22.91 0.01 14.17
N ALA A 124 -23.98 -0.29 13.43
CA ALA A 124 -24.91 -1.36 13.78
C ALA A 124 -24.22 -2.73 13.84
N MET A 125 -23.26 -2.98 12.95
CA MET A 125 -22.46 -4.21 13.00
C MET A 125 -21.64 -4.34 14.27
N LEU A 126 -20.97 -3.27 14.69
CA LEU A 126 -20.02 -3.31 15.79
C LEU A 126 -20.64 -3.10 17.16
N LEU A 127 -21.75 -2.37 17.27
CA LEU A 127 -22.39 -2.09 18.56
C LEU A 127 -23.54 -3.05 18.90
N ASP A 128 -24.24 -3.56 17.89
CA ASP A 128 -25.43 -4.42 18.09
C ASP A 128 -25.20 -5.88 17.62
N GLY A 129 -24.03 -6.15 17.04
CA GLY A 129 -23.65 -7.41 16.43
C GLY A 129 -23.25 -8.52 17.40
N LEU A 130 -22.80 -9.64 16.85
CA LEU A 130 -22.39 -10.83 17.58
C LEU A 130 -21.20 -10.57 18.48
N LEU A 131 -20.17 -9.87 17.99
CA LEU A 131 -18.99 -9.55 18.78
C LEU A 131 -19.34 -8.67 19.99
N ALA A 132 -20.28 -7.73 19.83
CA ALA A 132 -20.80 -6.92 20.94
C ALA A 132 -21.59 -7.76 21.95
N ARG A 133 -22.49 -8.62 21.47
CA ARG A 133 -23.31 -9.51 22.32
C ARG A 133 -22.47 -10.50 23.12
N GLN A 134 -21.34 -10.94 22.58
CA GLN A 134 -20.39 -11.81 23.26
C GLN A 134 -19.38 -11.03 24.14
N SER A 135 -19.55 -9.72 24.30
CA SER A 135 -18.67 -8.85 25.10
C SER A 135 -17.19 -8.90 24.66
N LEU A 136 -16.94 -9.08 23.36
CA LEU A 136 -15.59 -9.12 22.77
C LEU A 136 -15.05 -7.73 22.37
N LEU A 137 -15.91 -6.70 22.44
CA LEU A 137 -15.59 -5.33 22.05
C LEU A 137 -15.76 -4.39 23.25
N ASP A 138 -14.84 -3.44 23.39
CA ASP A 138 -15.06 -2.26 24.22
C ASP A 138 -16.00 -1.30 23.47
N LEU A 139 -17.29 -1.39 23.80
CA LEU A 139 -18.33 -0.64 23.09
C LEU A 139 -18.16 0.88 23.24
N ALA A 140 -17.65 1.36 24.37
CA ALA A 140 -17.42 2.78 24.58
C ALA A 140 -16.28 3.28 23.69
N ALA A 141 -15.18 2.53 23.61
CA ALA A 141 -14.06 2.87 22.73
C ALA A 141 -14.45 2.80 21.24
N VAL A 142 -15.26 1.80 20.86
CA VAL A 142 -15.76 1.65 19.48
C VAL A 142 -16.71 2.80 19.10
N GLU A 143 -17.65 3.17 19.96
CA GLU A 143 -18.56 4.30 19.76
C GLU A 143 -17.78 5.61 19.56
N GLN A 144 -16.76 5.86 20.39
CA GLN A 144 -15.88 7.02 20.23
C GLN A 144 -15.09 6.98 18.92
N ALA A 145 -14.53 5.82 18.56
CA ALA A 145 -13.75 5.65 17.33
C ALA A 145 -14.59 5.86 16.06
N LEU A 146 -15.87 5.51 16.08
CA LEU A 146 -16.78 5.72 14.95
C LEU A 146 -16.99 7.21 14.61
N GLY A 147 -16.82 8.10 15.61
CA GLY A 147 -16.91 9.55 15.44
C GLY A 147 -15.71 10.21 14.75
N VAL A 148 -14.65 9.46 14.44
CA VAL A 148 -13.42 10.02 13.84
C VAL A 148 -13.68 10.67 12.49
N ASP A 149 -13.01 11.77 12.16
CA ASP A 149 -13.08 12.33 10.80
C ASP A 149 -12.53 11.31 9.77
N ALA A 150 -13.32 11.00 8.74
CA ALA A 150 -12.96 10.05 7.69
C ALA A 150 -11.66 10.42 6.95
N MET A 151 -11.35 11.72 6.86
CA MET A 151 -10.17 12.24 6.17
C MET A 151 -8.92 12.29 7.06
N ALA A 152 -9.08 12.39 8.38
CA ALA A 152 -7.96 12.45 9.33
C ALA A 152 -7.67 11.12 10.04
N GLY A 153 -8.67 10.24 10.20
CA GLY A 153 -8.64 9.06 11.07
C GLY A 153 -8.13 7.76 10.46
N GLY A 154 -7.15 7.80 9.54
CA GLY A 154 -6.80 6.66 8.68
C GLY A 154 -6.65 5.32 9.41
N SER A 155 -5.74 5.22 10.38
CA SER A 155 -5.49 3.98 11.13
C SER A 155 -6.71 3.48 11.92
N ILE A 156 -7.51 4.40 12.48
CA ILE A 156 -8.72 4.07 13.24
C ILE A 156 -9.78 3.48 12.31
N ILE A 157 -9.94 4.06 11.11
CA ILE A 157 -10.89 3.58 10.10
C ILE A 157 -10.54 2.16 9.67
N TYR A 158 -9.26 1.87 9.40
CA TYR A 158 -8.83 0.51 9.08
C TYR A 158 -9.15 -0.46 10.21
N ARG A 159 -8.89 -0.06 11.46
CA ARG A 159 -9.19 -0.92 12.61
C ARG A 159 -10.68 -1.21 12.76
N LEU A 160 -11.55 -0.23 12.53
CA LEU A 160 -13.00 -0.42 12.55
C LEU A 160 -13.46 -1.35 11.41
N LEU A 161 -12.85 -1.24 10.23
CA LEU A 161 -13.15 -2.12 9.11
C LEU A 161 -12.68 -3.57 9.37
N ASP A 162 -11.52 -3.78 9.99
CA ASP A 162 -11.06 -5.11 10.41
C ASP A 162 -12.07 -5.77 11.38
N LEU A 163 -12.61 -5.00 12.32
CA LEU A 163 -13.63 -5.48 13.25
C LEU A 163 -14.95 -5.79 12.53
N ALA A 164 -15.34 -4.98 11.55
CA ALA A 164 -16.55 -5.21 10.76
C ALA A 164 -16.42 -6.47 9.88
N GLU A 165 -15.22 -6.72 9.34
CA GLU A 165 -14.90 -7.95 8.63
C GLU A 165 -14.99 -9.16 9.57
N ALA A 166 -14.40 -9.08 10.78
CA ALA A 166 -14.49 -10.14 11.77
C ALA A 166 -15.94 -10.45 12.18
N GLU A 167 -16.79 -9.42 12.33
CA GLU A 167 -18.22 -9.56 12.60
C GLU A 167 -18.96 -10.22 11.42
N ALA A 168 -18.68 -9.81 10.18
CA ALA A 168 -19.28 -10.39 8.99
C ALA A 168 -18.90 -11.88 8.84
N TRP A 169 -17.62 -12.20 9.10
CA TRP A 169 -17.15 -13.58 9.16
C TRP A 169 -17.88 -14.34 10.28
N ALA A 170 -17.90 -13.85 11.52
CA ALA A 170 -18.58 -14.55 12.62
C ALA A 170 -20.06 -14.84 12.32
N ARG A 171 -20.77 -13.91 11.66
CA ARG A 171 -22.16 -14.14 11.21
C ARG A 171 -22.28 -15.23 10.16
N SER A 172 -21.31 -15.38 9.26
CA SER A 172 -21.38 -16.42 8.22
C SER A 172 -21.30 -17.84 8.79
N TRP A 173 -20.82 -18.02 10.02
CA TRP A 173 -20.78 -19.31 10.72
C TRP A 173 -22.01 -19.56 11.61
N GLN A 174 -22.90 -18.57 11.75
CA GLN A 174 -24.22 -18.76 12.39
C GLN A 174 -25.32 -19.15 11.39
N GLY A 175 -24.93 -19.42 10.13
CA GLY A 175 -25.77 -20.03 9.09
C GLY A 175 -25.63 -21.54 9.06
#